data_AF-A0A2V6C643-F1
#
_entry.id   AF-A0A2V6C643-F1
#
_cell.length_a   1.000
_cell.length_b   1.000
_cell.length_c   1.000
_cell.angle_alpha   90.00
_cell.angle_beta   90.00
_cell.angle_gamma   90.00
#
_symmetry.space_group_name_H-M   'P 1'
#
loop_
_entity.id
_entity.type
_entity.pdbx_description
1 polymer ?
#
loop_
_entity_poly.entity_id
_entity_poly.type
_entity_poly.pdbx_seq_one_letter_code
_entity_poly.pdbx_strand_id
1 'polypeptide(L)'
;MEQQGPRGPQAPGPGRSNPPAQEAIPVPVPIAPPKPNGPIQKSLVRITATSVEPDYKAPWNAGALERGVGAGFVISGNRIMTNAHVVANSRYLTVERDGDPNKYPAKVQFIANDCDLAVIKVSAPDFFKNMLPLQLGAIPSLESTVSAYGYPIGGERMSVTTGIVSRIDFQLYTHSSVDQHLAIQISAQINPGNSGGPV
;
A
#
# COMPACT_ATOMS: atom_id res chain seq x y z
N MET A 1 -60.15 9.93 72.30
CA MET A 1 -59.49 11.22 72.50
C MET A 1 -58.11 11.12 71.90
N GLU A 2 -57.84 11.80 70.79
CA GLU A 2 -56.61 12.58 70.57
C GLU A 2 -56.74 13.34 69.26
N GLN A 3 -56.32 14.60 69.30
CA GLN A 3 -56.58 15.64 68.31
C GLN A 3 -55.47 15.71 67.26
N GLN A 4 -55.79 16.36 66.14
CA GLN A 4 -54.95 16.60 64.97
C GLN A 4 -53.71 17.48 65.28
N GLY A 5 -52.64 17.30 64.49
CA GLY A 5 -51.65 18.33 64.21
C GLY A 5 -51.42 18.45 62.69
N PRO A 6 -51.41 19.67 62.10
CA PRO A 6 -51.31 19.84 60.64
C PRO A 6 -49.88 19.66 60.13
N ARG A 7 -49.73 18.99 58.98
CA ARG A 7 -48.44 18.89 58.25
C ARG A 7 -48.14 20.21 57.56
N GLY A 8 -47.07 20.89 57.96
CA GLY A 8 -46.51 22.03 57.23
C GLY A 8 -45.92 21.64 55.87
N PRO A 9 -45.77 22.58 54.93
CA PRO A 9 -45.27 22.30 53.58
C PRO A 9 -43.78 21.91 53.61
N GLN A 10 -43.44 20.77 53.01
CA GLN A 10 -42.06 20.33 52.78
C GLN A 10 -41.37 21.24 51.75
N ALA A 11 -40.21 21.77 52.12
CA ALA A 11 -39.34 22.51 51.20
C ALA A 11 -38.77 21.56 50.12
N PRO A 12 -38.56 22.02 48.87
CA PRO A 12 -37.95 21.18 47.83
C PRO A 12 -36.48 20.93 48.15
N GLY A 13 -36.06 19.66 48.18
CA GLY A 13 -34.66 19.28 48.29
C GLY A 13 -33.85 19.71 47.06
N PRO A 14 -32.52 19.90 47.19
CA PRO A 14 -31.69 20.39 46.11
C PRO A 14 -31.69 19.42 44.92
N GLY A 15 -31.96 19.96 43.73
CA GLY A 15 -31.98 19.21 42.48
C GLY A 15 -30.64 18.53 42.22
N ARG A 16 -30.68 17.23 41.94
CA ARG A 16 -29.51 16.48 41.49
C ARG A 16 -29.14 16.98 40.08
N SER A 17 -28.02 17.66 39.95
CA SER A 17 -27.43 17.97 38.65
C SER A 17 -26.90 16.67 38.03
N ASN A 18 -27.42 16.28 36.86
CA ASN A 18 -26.82 15.21 36.08
C ASN A 18 -25.42 15.63 35.62
N PRO A 19 -24.41 14.74 35.65
CA PRO A 19 -23.12 15.04 35.05
C PRO A 19 -23.28 15.22 33.53
N PRO A 20 -22.46 16.09 32.90
CA PRO A 20 -22.52 16.30 31.45
C PRO A 20 -22.24 14.99 30.72
N ALA A 21 -23.04 14.72 29.68
CA ALA A 21 -22.84 13.59 28.79
C ALA A 21 -21.44 13.70 28.18
N GLN A 22 -20.59 12.70 28.41
CA GLN A 22 -19.35 12.55 27.67
C GLN A 22 -19.72 12.34 26.20
N GLU A 23 -19.31 13.28 25.35
CA GLU A 23 -19.36 13.09 23.90
C GLU A 23 -18.55 11.83 23.56
N ALA A 24 -19.24 10.82 23.06
CA ALA A 24 -18.62 9.59 22.62
C ALA A 24 -17.68 9.91 21.46
N ILE A 25 -16.38 9.72 21.67
CA ILE A 25 -15.40 9.77 20.59
C ILE A 25 -15.83 8.70 19.57
N PRO A 26 -16.11 9.06 18.30
CA PRO A 26 -16.54 8.08 17.32
C PRO A 26 -15.41 7.07 17.09
N VAL A 27 -15.65 5.82 17.44
CA VAL A 27 -14.74 4.71 17.11
C VAL A 27 -14.69 4.62 15.58
N PRO A 28 -13.49 4.64 14.96
CA PRO A 28 -13.38 4.50 13.51
C PRO A 28 -14.08 3.22 13.06
N VAL A 29 -15.05 3.35 12.18
CA VAL A 29 -15.75 2.20 11.58
C VAL A 29 -14.70 1.37 10.84
N PRO A 30 -14.64 0.03 11.04
CA PRO A 30 -13.77 -0.82 10.23
C PRO A 30 -14.09 -0.61 8.76
N ILE A 31 -13.10 -0.13 8.01
CA ILE A 31 -13.22 0.09 6.57
C ILE A 31 -13.56 -1.27 5.94
N ALA A 32 -14.68 -1.32 5.22
CA ALA A 32 -15.14 -2.56 4.59
C ALA A 32 -14.00 -3.14 3.73
N PRO A 33 -13.75 -4.47 3.80
CA PRO A 33 -12.74 -5.10 2.97
C PRO A 33 -13.00 -4.75 1.49
N PRO A 34 -11.96 -4.40 0.72
CA PRO A 34 -12.12 -4.10 -0.69
C PRO A 34 -12.80 -5.27 -1.39
N LYS A 35 -13.75 -4.96 -2.28
CA LYS A 35 -14.51 -5.97 -3.02
C LYS A 35 -13.54 -6.91 -3.75
N PRO A 36 -13.77 -8.24 -3.72
CA PRO A 36 -13.07 -9.17 -4.60
C PRO A 36 -13.32 -8.80 -6.08
N ASN A 37 -12.28 -8.87 -6.90
CA ASN A 37 -12.25 -8.56 -8.34
C ASN A 37 -12.59 -7.11 -8.77
N GLY A 38 -12.33 -6.11 -7.93
CA GLY A 38 -12.34 -4.69 -8.27
C GLY A 38 -11.28 -4.27 -9.31
N PRO A 39 -11.35 -3.02 -9.81
CA PRO A 39 -10.47 -2.53 -10.87
C PRO A 39 -8.97 -2.62 -10.54
N ILE A 40 -8.60 -2.42 -9.27
CA ILE A 40 -7.20 -2.44 -8.81
C ILE A 40 -6.63 -3.87 -8.88
N GLN A 41 -7.39 -4.88 -8.45
CA GLN A 41 -6.95 -6.28 -8.54
C GLN A 41 -6.72 -6.72 -9.99
N LYS A 42 -7.52 -6.22 -10.95
CA LYS A 42 -7.33 -6.48 -12.38
C LYS A 42 -6.13 -5.76 -12.99
N SER A 43 -5.48 -4.89 -12.24
CA SER A 43 -4.26 -4.20 -12.65
C SER A 43 -3.01 -4.73 -11.97
N LEU A 44 -3.16 -5.25 -10.75
CA LEU A 44 -2.07 -5.67 -9.91
C LEU A 44 -1.38 -6.93 -10.47
N VAL A 45 -0.05 -6.95 -10.36
CA VAL A 45 0.78 -8.06 -10.78
C VAL A 45 1.84 -8.39 -9.74
N ARG A 46 2.18 -9.67 -9.60
CA ARG A 46 3.31 -10.11 -8.80
C ARG A 46 4.55 -10.16 -9.68
N ILE A 47 5.64 -9.56 -9.21
CA ILE A 47 6.92 -9.55 -9.89
C ILE A 47 7.88 -10.45 -9.11
N THR A 48 8.44 -11.44 -9.78
CA THR A 48 9.57 -12.21 -9.25
C THR A 48 10.82 -11.83 -10.03
N ALA A 49 11.84 -11.40 -9.31
CA ALA A 49 13.15 -11.09 -9.87
C ALA A 49 14.19 -12.10 -9.40
N THR A 50 14.93 -12.67 -10.34
CA THR A 50 16.17 -13.38 -10.04
C THR A 50 17.32 -12.41 -10.32
N SER A 51 18.01 -11.98 -9.28
CA SER A 51 19.08 -10.98 -9.34
C SER A 51 20.41 -11.59 -8.95
N VAL A 52 21.47 -10.87 -9.30
CA VAL A 52 22.85 -11.18 -8.91
C VAL A 52 23.49 -9.88 -8.49
N GLU A 53 23.71 -9.69 -7.20
CA GLU A 53 24.38 -8.50 -6.69
C GLU A 53 25.89 -8.57 -6.99
N PRO A 54 26.48 -7.53 -7.60
CA PRO A 54 27.92 -7.48 -7.81
C PRO A 54 28.69 -7.43 -6.49
N ASP A 55 29.76 -8.23 -6.39
CA ASP A 55 30.72 -8.06 -5.30
C ASP A 55 31.68 -6.90 -5.64
N TYR A 56 31.43 -5.74 -5.04
CA TYR A 56 32.26 -4.54 -5.28
C TYR A 56 33.71 -4.69 -4.80
N LYS A 57 34.01 -5.62 -3.87
CA LYS A 57 35.37 -5.88 -3.40
C LYS A 57 36.11 -6.88 -4.30
N ALA A 58 35.37 -7.79 -4.94
CA ALA A 58 35.90 -8.78 -5.87
C ALA A 58 35.04 -8.83 -7.14
N PRO A 59 35.15 -7.84 -8.04
CA PRO A 59 34.25 -7.68 -9.20
C PRO A 59 34.36 -8.79 -10.25
N TRP A 60 35.37 -9.65 -10.16
CA TRP A 60 35.53 -10.86 -10.97
C TRP A 60 34.67 -12.03 -10.47
N ASN A 61 34.13 -11.96 -9.24
CA ASN A 61 33.20 -12.98 -8.74
C ASN A 61 31.84 -12.79 -9.39
N ALA A 62 31.26 -13.91 -9.84
CA ALA A 62 29.96 -13.91 -10.50
C ALA A 62 28.78 -13.56 -9.57
N GLY A 63 29.01 -13.36 -8.27
CA GLY A 63 27.98 -13.09 -7.27
C GLY A 63 27.12 -14.32 -6.94
N ALA A 64 26.25 -14.18 -5.94
CA ALA A 64 25.24 -15.17 -5.61
C ALA A 64 23.91 -14.84 -6.31
N LEU A 65 23.19 -15.88 -6.73
CA LEU A 65 21.81 -15.72 -7.22
C LEU A 65 20.89 -15.48 -6.03
N GLU A 66 20.15 -14.38 -6.09
CA GLU A 66 19.11 -14.04 -5.14
C GLU A 66 17.75 -13.99 -5.83
N ARG A 67 16.70 -14.22 -5.04
CA ARG A 67 15.32 -14.16 -5.52
C ARG A 67 14.53 -13.16 -4.69
N GLY A 68 14.09 -12.09 -5.35
CA GLY A 68 13.20 -11.08 -4.80
C GLY A 68 11.77 -11.23 -5.30
N VAL A 69 10.82 -10.77 -4.48
CA VAL A 69 9.41 -10.63 -4.85
C VAL A 69 8.99 -9.20 -4.59
N GLY A 70 8.24 -8.63 -5.53
CA GLY A 70 7.61 -7.32 -5.42
C GLY A 70 6.27 -7.29 -6.12
N ALA A 71 5.66 -6.11 -6.11
CA ALA A 71 4.40 -5.84 -6.77
C ALA A 71 4.59 -4.84 -7.91
N GLY A 72 3.61 -4.81 -8.81
CA GLY A 72 3.49 -3.81 -9.84
C GLY A 72 2.04 -3.62 -10.24
N PHE A 73 1.77 -2.62 -11.06
CA PHE A 73 0.43 -2.41 -11.63
C PHE A 73 0.52 -1.99 -13.10
N VAL A 74 -0.53 -2.31 -13.86
CA VAL A 74 -0.61 -1.97 -15.27
C VAL A 74 -0.88 -0.48 -15.43
N ILE A 75 -0.12 0.15 -16.32
CA ILE A 75 -0.30 1.52 -16.78
C ILE A 75 -0.63 1.53 -18.28
N SER A 76 -1.00 2.71 -18.79
CA SER A 76 -1.30 2.88 -20.22
C SER A 76 -0.16 2.39 -21.13
N GLY A 77 -0.53 1.87 -22.31
CA GLY A 77 0.43 1.40 -23.32
C GLY A 77 0.98 -0.01 -23.08
N ASN A 78 0.26 -0.86 -22.33
CA ASN A 78 0.64 -2.24 -22.02
C ASN A 78 2.02 -2.32 -21.34
N ARG A 79 2.17 -1.52 -20.28
CA ARG A 79 3.37 -1.45 -19.46
C ARG A 79 2.99 -1.68 -18.01
N ILE A 80 3.96 -2.05 -17.20
CA ILE A 80 3.80 -2.23 -15.76
C ILE A 80 4.75 -1.24 -15.07
N MET A 81 4.24 -0.54 -14.07
CA MET A 81 5.04 0.28 -13.16
C MET A 81 5.35 -0.51 -11.89
N THR A 82 6.57 -0.34 -11.38
CA THR A 82 7.06 -0.93 -10.12
C THR A 82 8.19 -0.07 -9.57
N ASN A 83 8.81 -0.47 -8.45
CA ASN A 83 10.00 0.19 -7.93
C ASN A 83 11.28 -0.25 -8.68
N ALA A 84 12.27 0.62 -8.74
CA ALA A 84 13.57 0.31 -9.34
C ALA A 84 14.29 -0.82 -8.57
N HIS A 85 14.27 -0.78 -7.24
CA HIS A 85 14.90 -1.79 -6.41
C HIS A 85 14.30 -3.20 -6.59
N VAL A 86 13.03 -3.31 -7.01
CA VAL A 86 12.38 -4.61 -7.28
C VAL A 86 13.02 -5.31 -8.48
N VAL A 87 13.53 -4.54 -9.45
CA VAL A 87 14.12 -5.06 -10.70
C VAL A 87 15.62 -4.87 -10.79
N ALA A 88 16.24 -4.29 -9.75
CA ALA A 88 17.66 -4.01 -9.68
C ALA A 88 18.48 -5.30 -9.85
N ASN A 89 19.56 -5.21 -10.63
CA ASN A 89 20.49 -6.31 -10.91
C ASN A 89 19.83 -7.62 -11.39
N SER A 90 18.61 -7.54 -11.92
CA SER A 90 17.85 -8.70 -12.37
C SER A 90 18.49 -9.31 -13.62
N ARG A 91 18.67 -10.64 -13.58
CA ARG A 91 19.04 -11.48 -14.73
C ARG A 91 17.81 -12.04 -15.42
N TYR A 92 16.75 -12.27 -14.64
CA TYR A 92 15.50 -12.80 -15.13
C TYR A 92 14.32 -12.21 -14.34
N LEU A 93 13.28 -11.79 -15.06
CA LEU A 93 12.06 -11.23 -14.50
C LEU A 93 10.86 -12.04 -14.99
N THR A 94 10.00 -12.43 -14.05
CA THR A 94 8.68 -12.98 -14.38
C THR A 94 7.58 -12.20 -13.70
N VAL A 95 6.47 -12.08 -14.40
CA VAL A 95 5.27 -11.42 -13.93
C VAL A 95 4.12 -12.42 -13.90
N GLU A 96 3.32 -12.37 -12.84
CA GLU A 96 2.15 -13.22 -12.63
C GLU A 96 0.93 -12.32 -12.42
N ARG A 97 -0.22 -12.72 -12.97
CA ARG A 97 -1.50 -12.03 -12.74
C ARG A 97 -2.14 -12.59 -11.48
N ASP A 98 -2.96 -11.79 -10.82
CA ASP A 98 -3.76 -12.29 -9.71
C ASP A 98 -4.67 -13.44 -10.17
N GLY A 99 -4.61 -14.57 -9.47
CA GLY A 99 -5.39 -15.78 -9.78
C GLY A 99 -4.96 -16.56 -11.03
N ASP A 100 -3.87 -16.17 -11.70
CA ASP A 100 -3.31 -16.91 -12.83
C ASP A 100 -2.03 -17.65 -12.42
N PRO A 101 -1.95 -18.99 -12.58
CA PRO A 101 -0.73 -19.74 -12.27
C PRO A 101 0.41 -19.52 -13.28
N ASN A 102 0.15 -18.86 -14.41
CA ASN A 102 1.14 -18.67 -15.47
C ASN A 102 2.14 -17.55 -15.14
N LYS A 103 3.41 -17.84 -15.38
CA LYS A 103 4.53 -16.89 -15.28
C LYS A 103 4.91 -16.38 -16.65
N TYR A 104 4.93 -15.06 -16.80
CA TYR A 104 5.24 -14.40 -18.06
C TYR A 104 6.59 -13.70 -18.00
N PRO A 105 7.52 -13.98 -18.94
CA PRO A 105 8.79 -13.29 -19.00
C PRO A 105 8.61 -11.78 -19.28
N ALA A 106 9.30 -10.96 -18.49
CA ALA A 106 9.30 -9.51 -18.63
C ALA A 106 10.72 -8.95 -18.81
N LYS A 107 10.79 -7.73 -19.31
CA LYS A 107 12.04 -6.97 -19.46
C LYS A 107 11.86 -5.58 -18.90
N VAL A 108 12.92 -5.05 -18.30
CA VAL A 108 12.99 -3.63 -17.90
C VAL A 108 13.01 -2.79 -19.17
N GLN A 109 12.09 -1.82 -19.25
CA GLN A 109 12.04 -0.85 -20.34
C GLN A 109 12.72 0.46 -19.94
N PHE A 110 12.43 0.94 -18.72
CA PHE A 110 13.02 2.16 -18.15
C PHE A 110 13.28 1.94 -16.67
N ILE A 111 14.34 2.56 -16.15
CA ILE A 111 14.69 2.57 -14.73
C ILE A 111 15.16 3.97 -14.35
N ALA A 112 14.71 4.42 -13.19
CA ALA A 112 15.05 5.69 -12.58
C ALA A 112 15.39 5.41 -11.11
N ASN A 113 16.68 5.25 -10.83
CA ASN A 113 17.16 4.86 -9.49
C ASN A 113 17.05 6.01 -8.47
N ASP A 114 17.09 7.26 -8.93
CA ASP A 114 16.93 8.50 -8.16
C ASP A 114 15.60 8.53 -7.40
N CYS A 115 14.51 8.24 -8.11
CA CYS A 115 13.15 8.21 -7.58
C CYS A 115 12.62 6.79 -7.30
N ASP A 116 13.48 5.77 -7.40
CA ASP A 116 13.15 4.35 -7.21
C ASP A 116 11.95 3.88 -8.05
N LEU A 117 11.92 4.25 -9.33
CA LEU A 117 10.87 3.84 -10.27
C LEU A 117 11.41 3.00 -11.42
N ALA A 118 10.63 2.01 -11.85
CA ALA A 118 10.89 1.26 -13.05
C ALA A 118 9.62 1.00 -13.84
N VAL A 119 9.79 0.93 -15.16
CA VAL A 119 8.74 0.50 -16.09
C VAL A 119 9.22 -0.78 -16.76
N ILE A 120 8.42 -1.83 -16.67
CA ILE A 120 8.70 -3.13 -17.30
C ILE A 120 7.65 -3.45 -18.35
N LYS A 121 8.03 -4.31 -19.31
CA LYS A 121 7.17 -4.79 -20.38
C LYS A 121 7.15 -6.31 -20.42
N VAL A 122 5.96 -6.87 -20.56
CA VAL A 122 5.75 -8.31 -20.73
C VAL A 122 5.81 -8.66 -22.21
N SER A 123 6.51 -9.75 -22.54
CA SER A 123 6.72 -10.14 -23.95
C SER A 123 5.47 -10.75 -24.60
N ALA A 124 4.56 -11.31 -23.80
CA ALA A 124 3.32 -11.94 -24.26
C ALA A 124 2.18 -10.91 -24.35
N PRO A 125 1.66 -10.57 -25.55
CA PRO A 125 0.58 -9.59 -25.71
C PRO A 125 -0.72 -9.98 -24.98
N ASP A 126 -1.02 -11.29 -24.93
CA ASP A 126 -2.22 -11.82 -24.27
C ASP A 126 -2.20 -11.65 -22.74
N PHE A 127 -1.05 -11.32 -22.16
CA PHE A 127 -0.92 -11.00 -20.74
C PHE A 127 -1.89 -9.88 -20.33
N PHE A 128 -1.92 -8.80 -21.12
CA PHE A 128 -2.72 -7.61 -20.82
C PHE A 128 -4.20 -7.76 -21.17
N LYS A 129 -4.61 -8.89 -21.76
CA LYS A 129 -6.01 -9.15 -22.08
C LYS A 129 -6.82 -9.20 -20.79
N ASN A 130 -7.88 -8.39 -20.73
CA ASN A 130 -8.76 -8.21 -19.56
C ASN A 130 -8.09 -7.56 -18.33
N MET A 131 -6.86 -7.06 -18.47
CA MET A 131 -6.24 -6.22 -17.44
C MET A 131 -6.71 -4.77 -17.59
N LEU A 132 -6.78 -4.06 -16.46
CA LEU A 132 -7.19 -2.66 -16.44
C LEU A 132 -5.99 -1.77 -16.11
N PRO A 133 -5.58 -0.86 -17.00
CA PRO A 133 -4.57 0.13 -16.66
C PRO A 133 -5.13 1.11 -15.61
N LEU A 134 -4.37 1.37 -14.55
CA LEU A 134 -4.71 2.39 -13.57
C LEU A 134 -4.31 3.78 -14.08
N GLN A 135 -5.13 4.77 -13.71
CA GLN A 135 -4.81 6.18 -13.88
C GLN A 135 -4.19 6.71 -12.60
N LEU A 136 -3.15 7.54 -12.73
CA LEU A 136 -2.54 8.21 -11.60
C LEU A 136 -3.46 9.32 -11.11
N GLY A 137 -3.74 9.32 -9.81
CA GLY A 137 -4.52 10.36 -9.16
C GLY A 137 -3.71 11.63 -8.89
N ALA A 138 -4.39 12.65 -8.38
CA ALA A 138 -3.74 13.83 -7.82
C ALA A 138 -3.12 13.51 -6.44
N ILE A 139 -2.30 14.44 -5.94
CA ILE A 139 -1.77 14.36 -4.57
C ILE A 139 -2.95 14.40 -3.58
N PRO A 140 -3.10 13.42 -2.68
CA PRO A 140 -4.18 13.39 -1.70
C PRO A 140 -3.96 14.44 -0.59
N SER A 141 -5.04 14.80 0.10
CA SER A 141 -4.96 15.64 1.30
C SER A 141 -4.46 14.84 2.51
N LEU A 142 -3.91 15.53 3.52
CA LEU A 142 -3.66 14.93 4.83
C LEU A 142 -4.94 14.27 5.38
N GLU A 143 -4.76 13.20 6.14
CA GLU A 143 -5.83 12.41 6.78
C GLU A 143 -6.75 11.65 5.81
N SER A 144 -6.52 11.74 4.49
CA SER A 144 -7.25 10.94 3.50
C SER A 144 -7.01 9.45 3.73
N THR A 145 -8.07 8.65 3.63
CA THR A 145 -7.96 7.18 3.66
C THR A 145 -7.29 6.67 2.39
N VAL A 146 -6.32 5.78 2.55
CA VAL A 146 -5.54 5.16 1.47
C VAL A 146 -5.38 3.67 1.71
N SER A 147 -5.25 2.91 0.63
CA SER A 147 -5.08 1.46 0.67
C SER A 147 -3.89 1.04 -0.18
N ALA A 148 -2.90 0.41 0.43
CA ALA A 148 -1.75 -0.14 -0.28
C ALA A 148 -2.02 -1.59 -0.69
N TYR A 149 -1.75 -1.90 -1.96
CA TYR A 149 -1.97 -3.22 -2.55
C TYR A 149 -0.64 -3.88 -2.92
N GLY A 150 -0.49 -5.16 -2.64
CA GLY A 150 0.76 -5.86 -2.97
C GLY A 150 0.74 -7.36 -2.71
N TYR A 151 1.92 -7.98 -2.76
CA TYR A 151 2.10 -9.42 -2.56
C TYR A 151 3.14 -9.67 -1.46
N PRO A 152 2.73 -9.93 -0.21
CA PRO A 152 3.66 -10.14 0.87
C PRO A 152 4.51 -11.39 0.63
N ILE A 153 5.77 -11.34 1.07
CA ILE A 153 6.68 -12.49 0.98
C ILE A 153 6.05 -13.72 1.66
N GLY A 154 6.10 -14.87 0.99
CA GLY A 154 5.57 -16.14 1.49
C GLY A 154 4.10 -16.42 1.17
N GLY A 155 3.39 -15.46 0.56
CA GLY A 155 2.01 -15.62 0.09
C GLY A 155 1.90 -15.56 -1.44
N GLU A 156 0.93 -16.29 -1.99
CA GLU A 156 0.50 -16.14 -3.39
C GLU A 156 -0.71 -15.21 -3.53
N ARG A 157 -1.36 -14.89 -2.41
CA ARG A 157 -2.54 -14.03 -2.39
C ARG A 157 -2.14 -12.57 -2.23
N MET A 158 -2.87 -11.72 -2.93
CA MET A 158 -2.80 -10.28 -2.74
C MET A 158 -3.11 -9.91 -1.28
N SER A 159 -2.33 -8.97 -0.75
CA SER A 159 -2.60 -8.30 0.53
C SER A 159 -3.06 -6.87 0.28
N VAL A 160 -3.95 -6.40 1.14
CA VAL A 160 -4.37 -4.99 1.18
C VAL A 160 -4.23 -4.50 2.60
N THR A 161 -3.55 -3.37 2.77
CA THR A 161 -3.46 -2.67 4.04
C THR A 161 -4.02 -1.27 3.89
N THR A 162 -4.84 -0.85 4.85
CA THR A 162 -5.51 0.44 4.81
C THR A 162 -5.03 1.31 5.95
N GLY A 163 -4.89 2.60 5.67
CA GLY A 163 -4.48 3.60 6.63
C GLY A 163 -4.89 4.98 6.17
N ILE A 164 -4.20 5.99 6.68
CA ILE A 164 -4.41 7.39 6.31
C ILE A 164 -3.10 8.01 5.84
N VAL A 165 -3.21 9.10 5.08
CA VAL A 165 -2.09 10.00 4.80
C VAL A 165 -1.71 10.73 6.07
N SER A 166 -0.54 10.42 6.62
CA SER A 166 -0.05 10.98 7.89
C SER A 166 0.86 12.19 7.69
N ARG A 167 1.57 12.27 6.56
CA ARG A 167 2.48 13.39 6.24
C ARG A 167 2.69 13.52 4.73
N ILE A 168 2.88 14.74 4.26
CA ILE A 168 3.34 15.05 2.90
C ILE A 168 4.52 16.00 3.05
N ASP A 169 5.71 15.57 2.64
CA ASP A 169 6.95 16.32 2.84
C ASP A 169 8.02 15.91 1.83
N PHE A 170 9.06 16.73 1.67
CA PHE A 170 10.23 16.34 0.90
C PHE A 170 11.09 15.38 1.73
N GLN A 171 11.28 14.16 1.21
CA GLN A 171 12.08 13.13 1.87
C GLN A 171 13.25 12.72 0.99
N LEU A 172 14.36 12.38 1.64
CA LEU A 172 15.51 11.78 0.99
C LEU A 172 15.10 10.38 0.50
N TYR A 173 15.20 10.14 -0.81
CA TYR A 173 14.96 8.81 -1.34
C TYR A 173 16.20 7.94 -1.11
N THR A 174 16.04 6.93 -0.25
CA THR A 174 17.14 6.21 0.41
C THR A 174 18.05 5.47 -0.55
N HIS A 175 17.56 5.02 -1.71
CA HIS A 175 18.38 4.25 -2.64
C HIS A 175 19.44 5.08 -3.36
N SER A 176 19.13 6.35 -3.68
CA SER A 176 20.08 7.22 -4.35
C SER A 176 20.82 8.14 -3.40
N SER A 177 20.24 8.51 -2.24
CA SER A 177 20.88 9.39 -1.23
C SER A 177 21.37 10.76 -1.77
N VAL A 178 20.96 11.12 -2.98
CA VAL A 178 21.39 12.33 -3.70
C VAL A 178 20.27 13.36 -3.72
N ASP A 179 19.02 12.93 -3.86
CA ASP A 179 17.89 13.82 -4.08
C ASP A 179 16.77 13.68 -3.04
N GLN A 180 16.10 14.80 -2.79
CA GLN A 180 14.86 14.86 -2.03
C GLN A 180 13.67 14.99 -2.98
N HIS A 181 12.67 14.15 -2.79
CA HIS A 181 11.45 14.17 -3.59
C HIS A 181 10.24 14.32 -2.68
N LEU A 182 9.14 14.82 -3.25
CA LEU A 182 7.87 14.87 -2.55
C LEU A 182 7.42 13.43 -2.25
N ALA A 183 7.29 13.11 -0.97
CA ALA A 183 6.87 11.80 -0.49
C ALA A 183 5.60 11.92 0.35
N ILE A 184 4.77 10.89 0.25
CA ILE A 184 3.53 10.76 1.02
C ILE A 184 3.75 9.64 2.03
N GLN A 185 3.73 9.97 3.31
CA GLN A 185 3.78 9.00 4.38
C GLN A 185 2.36 8.55 4.72
N ILE A 186 2.20 7.24 4.89
CA ILE A 186 0.93 6.63 5.23
C ILE A 186 1.05 5.80 6.51
N SER A 187 -0.06 5.62 7.23
CA SER A 187 -0.11 4.75 8.41
C SER A 187 -0.39 3.28 8.07
N ALA A 188 -0.71 2.96 6.82
CA ALA A 188 -0.93 1.59 6.37
C ALA A 188 0.36 0.76 6.52
N GLN A 189 0.23 -0.47 6.99
CA GLN A 189 1.39 -1.37 7.13
C GLN A 189 1.92 -1.75 5.75
N ILE A 190 3.19 -1.44 5.49
CA ILE A 190 3.90 -1.86 4.28
C ILE A 190 4.91 -2.94 4.66
N ASN A 191 4.74 -4.13 4.08
CA ASN A 191 5.63 -5.27 4.29
C ASN A 191 6.45 -5.53 3.02
N PRO A 192 7.62 -6.20 3.13
CA PRO A 192 8.34 -6.69 1.98
C PRO A 192 7.43 -7.46 1.01
N GLY A 193 7.54 -7.13 -0.28
CA GLY A 193 6.67 -7.66 -1.34
C GLY A 193 5.50 -6.74 -1.73
N ASN A 194 5.16 -5.73 -0.92
CA ASN A 194 4.25 -4.66 -1.33
C ASN A 194 4.94 -3.56 -2.18
N SER A 195 6.27 -3.51 -2.17
CA SER A 195 7.05 -2.55 -2.96
C SER A 195 6.67 -2.63 -4.44
N GLY A 196 6.34 -1.47 -5.02
CA GLY A 196 5.96 -1.28 -6.41
C GLY A 196 4.46 -1.40 -6.68
N GLY A 197 3.66 -1.78 -5.70
CA GLY A 197 2.20 -1.79 -5.79
C GLY A 197 1.56 -0.40 -5.70
N PRO A 198 0.31 -0.24 -6.16
CA PRO A 198 -0.42 1.02 -6.10
C PRO A 198 -0.94 1.32 -4.68
N VAL A 199 -1.12 2.61 -4.40
CA VAL A 199 -1.71 3.18 -3.19
C VAL A 199 -2.87 4.09 -3.56
#